data_AF-A0AAU7DQ67-F1
#
_entry.id   AF-A0AAU7DQ67-F1
#
_cell.length_a   1.000
_cell.length_b   1.000
_cell.length_c   1.000
_cell.angle_alpha   90.00
_cell.angle_beta   90.00
_cell.angle_gamma   90.00
#
_symmetry.space_group_name_H-M   'P 1'
#
loop_
_entity.id
_entity.type
_entity.pdbx_description
1 polymer ?
#
loop_
_entity_poly.entity_id
_entity_poly.type
_entity_poly.pdbx_seq_one_letter_code
_entity_poly.pdbx_strand_id
1 'polypeptide(L)'
;MNLRWKCASCDEWHTGPCLDFGFSEPHYWDKNQEKASRWTNLVPRRLKKPSKTFLDSDYCSIDDESFFVRGLIHLPIIGAADSFCWGVWGSLSRANYEALLKADDEHCNVELPPMFSWLSTQIPGYPETLNLKMWVLIQEPGMRPHFRLERGDHPLCMEYHHGISPSRVKEIMFERLPALEE
;
A
#
# COMPACT_ATOMS: atom_id res chain seq x y z
N MET A 1 -2.31 7.50 -29.15
CA MET A 1 -2.42 8.43 -27.99
C MET A 1 -1.14 8.29 -27.19
N ASN A 2 -0.29 9.31 -27.18
CA ASN A 2 0.86 9.36 -26.27
C ASN A 2 0.35 9.87 -24.93
N LEU A 3 -0.19 8.97 -24.10
CA LEU A 3 -0.65 9.33 -22.76
C LEU A 3 0.58 9.76 -21.93
N ARG A 4 0.49 10.94 -21.31
CA ARG A 4 1.58 11.52 -20.51
C ARG A 4 1.02 11.97 -19.17
N TRP A 5 1.76 11.72 -18.10
CA TRP A 5 1.35 12.03 -16.73
C TRP A 5 2.55 12.41 -15.87
N LYS A 6 2.32 13.22 -14.84
CA LYS A 6 3.36 13.63 -13.89
C LYS A 6 3.29 12.74 -12.65
N CYS A 7 4.40 12.11 -12.28
CA CYS A 7 4.47 11.25 -11.10
C CYS A 7 4.58 12.08 -9.83
N ALA A 8 3.71 11.84 -8.86
CA ALA A 8 3.75 12.53 -7.56
C ALA A 8 4.95 12.09 -6.68
N SER A 9 5.57 10.94 -6.98
CA SER A 9 6.68 10.39 -6.19
C SER A 9 8.06 10.86 -6.65
N CYS A 10 8.29 10.98 -7.97
CA CYS A 10 9.58 11.45 -8.51
C CYS A 10 9.53 12.84 -9.15
N ASP A 11 8.34 13.44 -9.28
CA ASP A 11 8.10 14.73 -9.94
C ASP A 11 8.47 14.78 -11.44
N GLU A 12 8.76 13.63 -12.06
CA GLU A 12 9.05 13.50 -13.49
C GLU A 12 7.79 13.23 -14.32
N TRP A 13 7.91 13.47 -15.63
CA TRP A 13 6.88 13.14 -16.61
C TRP A 13 7.14 11.77 -17.22
N HIS A 14 6.13 10.90 -17.18
CA HIS A 14 6.19 9.59 -17.82
C HIS A 14 5.26 9.53 -19.03
N THR A 15 5.63 8.70 -19.99
CA THR A 15 4.84 8.39 -21.19
C THR A 15 4.35 6.95 -21.12
N GLY A 16 3.14 6.71 -21.61
CA GLY A 16 2.48 5.41 -21.52
C GLY A 16 1.51 5.32 -20.34
N PRO A 17 0.89 4.15 -20.13
CA PRO A 17 -0.09 3.98 -19.08
C PRO A 17 0.54 4.06 -17.70
N CYS A 18 -0.14 4.74 -16.77
CA CYS A 18 0.20 4.66 -15.35
C CYS A 18 -0.42 3.38 -14.79
N LEU A 19 0.43 2.40 -14.46
CA LEU A 19 0.00 1.10 -13.96
C LEU A 19 0.21 0.94 -12.46
N ASP A 20 0.66 1.97 -11.76
CA ASP A 20 0.93 1.94 -10.32
C ASP A 20 0.26 3.12 -9.63
N PHE A 21 -0.68 2.83 -8.74
CA PHE A 21 -1.32 3.83 -7.90
C PHE A 21 -1.20 3.42 -6.43
N GLY A 22 -0.63 4.33 -5.64
CA GLY A 22 -0.40 4.11 -4.22
C GLY A 22 -1.10 5.12 -3.31
N PHE A 23 -1.27 4.73 -2.06
CA PHE A 23 -1.76 5.58 -0.97
C PHE A 23 -0.63 5.84 0.03
N SER A 24 -0.46 7.10 0.44
CA SER A 24 0.61 7.51 1.35
C SER A 24 0.39 7.07 2.79
N GLU A 25 -0.86 6.76 3.17
CA GLU A 25 -1.26 6.47 4.53
C GLU A 25 -2.42 5.45 4.59
N PRO A 26 -2.55 4.68 5.68
CA PRO A 26 -3.72 3.84 5.90
C PRO A 26 -4.95 4.71 6.20
N HIS A 27 -6.14 4.19 5.94
CA HIS A 27 -7.41 4.88 6.16
C HIS A 27 -7.61 5.40 7.59
N TYR A 28 -6.98 4.73 8.56
CA TYR A 28 -7.10 5.05 9.99
C TYR A 28 -6.15 6.18 10.43
N TRP A 29 -5.30 6.71 9.55
CA TRP A 29 -4.39 7.81 9.87
C TRP A 29 -5.07 9.17 9.63
N ASP A 30 -5.10 10.02 10.66
CA ASP A 30 -5.73 11.34 10.65
C ASP A 30 -4.78 12.45 11.15
N LYS A 31 -5.28 13.69 11.16
CA LYS A 31 -4.52 14.90 11.55
C LYS A 31 -4.02 14.89 13.01
N ASN A 32 -4.68 14.16 13.90
CA ASN A 32 -4.25 13.98 15.28
C ASN A 32 -3.06 13.04 15.36
N GLN A 33 -3.09 11.90 14.65
CA GLN A 33 -1.92 11.01 14.60
C GLN A 33 -0.74 11.70 13.89
N GLU A 34 -1.00 12.49 12.85
CA GLU A 34 0.04 13.30 12.20
C GLU A 34 0.73 14.26 13.19
N LYS A 35 -0.05 14.99 14.01
CA LYS A 35 0.49 15.88 15.04
C LYS A 35 1.29 15.11 16.11
N ALA A 36 0.77 13.96 16.55
CA ALA A 36 1.44 13.11 17.53
C ALA A 36 2.78 12.59 17.01
N SER A 37 2.82 12.12 15.76
CA SER A 37 4.03 11.67 15.06
C SER A 37 5.06 12.80 14.92
N ARG A 38 4.63 13.98 14.45
CA ARG A 38 5.52 15.16 14.28
C ARG A 38 6.12 15.65 15.59
N TRP A 39 5.37 15.62 16.70
CA TRP A 39 5.86 16.10 17.99
C TRP A 39 7.11 15.32 18.45
N THR A 40 7.16 14.00 18.21
CA THR A 40 8.31 13.19 18.60
C THR A 40 9.59 13.48 17.80
N ASN A 41 9.48 14.09 16.61
CA ASN A 41 10.64 14.50 15.80
C ASN A 41 11.29 15.81 16.26
N LEU A 42 10.61 16.60 17.09
CA LEU A 42 11.15 17.83 17.67
C LEU A 42 11.87 17.63 19.01
N VAL A 43 11.79 16.42 19.60
CA VAL A 43 12.44 16.09 20.86
C VAL A 43 13.90 15.67 20.61
N PRO A 44 14.88 16.23 21.35
CA PRO A 44 16.27 15.81 21.24
C PRO A 44 16.42 14.30 21.42
N ARG A 45 17.23 13.65 20.57
CA ARG A 45 17.41 12.18 20.51
C ARG A 45 17.71 11.54 21.88
N ARG A 46 18.37 12.27 22.79
CA ARG A 46 18.70 11.82 24.16
C ARG A 46 17.49 11.68 25.09
N LEU A 47 16.38 12.34 24.77
CA LEU A 47 15.12 12.34 25.52
C LEU A 47 13.99 11.63 24.75
N LYS A 48 14.29 11.13 23.54
CA LYS A 48 13.31 10.56 22.61
C LYS A 48 12.94 9.15 23.06
N LYS A 49 11.77 9.01 23.68
CA LYS A 49 11.09 7.70 23.70
C LYS A 49 10.68 7.37 22.25
N PRO A 50 10.74 6.10 21.82
CA PRO A 50 10.18 5.72 20.53
C PRO A 50 8.71 6.16 20.48
N SER A 51 8.34 6.84 19.40
CA SER A 51 6.96 7.29 19.24
C SER A 51 6.05 6.09 19.16
N LYS A 52 5.02 6.05 20.01
CA LYS A 52 3.95 5.05 19.90
C LYS A 52 3.12 5.22 18.62
N THR A 53 3.14 6.44 18.08
CA THR A 53 2.39 6.81 16.88
C THR A 53 3.35 7.34 15.83
N PHE A 54 3.55 6.61 14.75
CA PHE A 54 4.42 7.01 13.66
C PHE A 54 3.92 6.45 12.32
N LEU A 55 4.34 7.11 11.25
CA LEU A 55 4.07 6.72 9.87
C LEU A 55 5.33 7.06 9.07
N ASP A 56 5.87 6.09 8.36
CA ASP A 56 6.91 6.26 7.35
C ASP A 56 6.42 5.74 5.97
N SER A 57 7.35 5.47 5.05
CA SER A 57 7.01 5.03 3.69
C SER A 57 6.30 3.68 3.63
N ASP A 58 6.57 2.79 4.60
CA ASP A 58 6.22 1.38 4.54
C ASP A 58 5.57 0.85 5.83
N TYR A 59 5.74 1.55 6.96
CA TYR A 59 5.24 1.15 8.27
C TYR A 59 4.44 2.25 8.94
N CYS A 60 3.41 1.82 9.69
CA CYS A 60 2.59 2.69 10.50
C CYS A 60 2.24 2.01 11.82
N SER A 61 2.37 2.75 12.92
CA SER A 61 1.85 2.38 14.22
C SER A 61 1.01 3.52 14.77
N ILE A 62 -0.14 3.20 15.36
CA ILE A 62 -1.03 4.15 16.03
C ILE A 62 -1.16 3.71 17.48
N ASP A 63 -0.70 4.58 18.38
CA ASP A 63 -0.71 4.46 19.84
C ASP A 63 -0.10 3.16 20.38
N ASP A 64 0.72 2.48 19.58
CA ASP A 64 1.26 1.13 19.85
C ASP A 64 0.13 0.09 20.05
N GLU A 65 -1.03 0.31 19.43
CA GLU A 65 -2.18 -0.59 19.50
C GLU A 65 -2.59 -1.12 18.12
N SER A 66 -2.48 -0.28 17.09
CA SER A 66 -2.78 -0.64 15.71
C SER A 66 -1.52 -0.55 14.85
N PHE A 67 -1.28 -1.58 14.04
CA PHE A 67 -0.07 -1.72 13.25
C PHE A 67 -0.43 -1.99 11.79
N PHE A 68 0.23 -1.29 10.88
CA PHE A 68 -0.02 -1.40 9.46
C PHE A 68 1.29 -1.45 8.68
N VAL A 69 1.27 -2.20 7.59
CA VAL A 69 2.35 -2.29 6.61
C VAL A 69 1.81 -1.90 5.23
N ARG A 70 2.64 -1.21 4.44
CA ARG A 70 2.36 -0.92 3.05
C ARG A 70 2.82 -2.07 2.17
N GLY A 71 1.99 -2.45 1.21
CA GLY A 71 2.27 -3.53 0.28
C GLY A 71 1.55 -3.36 -1.04
N LEU A 72 1.70 -4.34 -1.92
CA LEU A 72 1.20 -4.28 -3.29
C LEU A 72 0.14 -5.34 -3.55
N ILE A 73 -1.00 -4.92 -4.11
CA ILE A 73 -1.95 -5.84 -4.77
C ILE A 73 -1.68 -5.76 -6.28
N HIS A 74 -1.25 -6.87 -6.86
CA HIS A 74 -1.04 -7.00 -8.30
C HIS A 74 -2.29 -7.56 -8.97
N LEU A 75 -2.82 -6.84 -9.96
CA LEU A 75 -3.92 -7.24 -10.81
C LEU A 75 -3.36 -7.54 -12.22
N PRO A 76 -3.29 -8.81 -12.65
CA PRO A 76 -2.84 -9.15 -13.99
C PRO A 76 -3.72 -8.49 -15.06
N ILE A 77 -3.14 -7.84 -16.06
CA ILE A 77 -3.92 -7.21 -17.13
C ILE A 77 -4.25 -8.28 -18.18
N ILE A 78 -5.54 -8.46 -18.45
CA ILE A 78 -6.01 -9.47 -19.41
C ILE A 78 -5.46 -9.14 -20.81
N GLY A 79 -4.72 -10.11 -21.38
CA GLY A 79 -4.14 -9.98 -22.72
C GLY A 79 -2.86 -9.16 -22.81
N ALA A 80 -2.24 -8.80 -21.67
CA ALA A 80 -0.94 -8.14 -21.61
C ALA A 80 0.02 -8.90 -20.67
N ALA A 81 1.32 -8.65 -20.81
CA ALA A 81 2.33 -9.18 -19.90
C ALA A 81 2.43 -8.36 -18.59
N ASP A 82 1.96 -7.11 -18.62
CA ASP A 82 2.00 -6.19 -17.49
C ASP A 82 0.91 -6.47 -16.46
N SER A 83 1.12 -5.98 -15.24
CA SER A 83 0.12 -5.96 -14.18
C SER A 83 -0.16 -4.53 -13.74
N PHE A 84 -1.40 -4.28 -13.34
CA PHE A 84 -1.78 -3.06 -12.67
C PHE A 84 -1.61 -3.24 -11.15
N CYS A 85 -1.05 -2.24 -10.47
CA CYS A 85 -0.61 -2.34 -9.08
C CYS A 85 -1.34 -1.32 -8.21
N TRP A 86 -1.90 -1.80 -7.10
CA TRP A 86 -2.37 -0.95 -6.00
C TRP A 86 -1.38 -1.00 -4.84
N GLY A 87 -0.75 0.13 -4.53
CA GLY A 87 0.05 0.31 -3.32
C GLY A 87 -0.83 0.69 -2.12
N VAL A 88 -1.18 -0.28 -1.29
CA VAL A 88 -2.17 -0.16 -0.21
C VAL A 88 -1.59 -0.50 1.15
N TRP A 89 -2.38 -0.33 2.20
CA TRP A 89 -2.03 -0.65 3.57
C TRP A 89 -2.83 -1.83 4.09
N GLY A 90 -2.17 -2.72 4.82
CA GLY A 90 -2.76 -3.85 5.51
C GLY A 90 -2.48 -3.81 7.01
N SER A 91 -3.46 -4.18 7.83
CA SER A 91 -3.25 -4.30 9.28
C SER A 91 -2.50 -5.58 9.64
N LEU A 92 -1.73 -5.55 10.72
CA LEU A 92 -1.02 -6.69 11.28
C LEU A 92 -1.29 -6.79 12.78
N SER A 93 -1.17 -8.02 13.31
CA SER A 93 -1.00 -8.19 14.74
C SER A 93 0.35 -7.61 15.19
N ARG A 94 0.46 -7.21 16.46
CA ARG A 94 1.74 -6.77 17.04
C ARG A 94 2.88 -7.75 16.76
N ALA A 95 2.65 -9.04 17.01
CA ALA A 95 3.69 -10.06 16.85
C ALA A 95 4.18 -10.17 15.39
N ASN A 96 3.26 -10.10 14.43
CA ASN A 96 3.61 -10.13 13.01
C ASN A 96 4.33 -8.85 12.57
N TYR A 97 3.89 -7.70 13.07
CA TYR A 97 4.52 -6.41 12.79
C TYR A 97 5.95 -6.34 13.34
N GLU A 98 6.17 -6.77 14.59
CA GLU A 98 7.51 -6.82 15.20
C GLU A 98 8.42 -7.84 14.50
N ALA A 99 7.89 -8.99 14.09
CA ALA A 99 8.64 -9.97 13.30
C ALA A 99 9.08 -9.41 11.95
N LEU A 100 8.21 -8.63 11.29
CA LEU A 100 8.51 -8.00 10.02
C LEU A 100 9.56 -6.88 10.18
N LEU A 101 9.40 -5.98 11.16
CA LEU A 101 10.40 -4.95 11.44
C LEU A 101 11.79 -5.55 11.71
N LYS A 102 11.83 -6.65 12.48
CA LYS A 102 13.09 -7.33 12.78
C LYS A 102 13.74 -7.92 11.51
N ALA A 103 12.95 -8.54 10.63
CA ALA A 103 13.47 -9.11 9.40
C ALA A 103 14.08 -8.03 8.48
N ASP A 104 13.40 -6.88 8.37
CA ASP A 104 13.85 -5.74 7.59
C ASP A 104 15.10 -5.08 8.19
N ASP A 105 15.13 -4.83 9.51
CA ASP A 105 16.28 -4.23 10.20
C ASP A 105 17.54 -5.07 10.02
N GLU A 106 17.42 -6.39 10.21
CA GLU A 106 18.55 -7.32 10.10
C GLU A 106 18.96 -7.60 8.64
N HIS A 107 18.21 -7.09 7.65
CA HIS A 107 18.36 -7.44 6.23
C HIS A 107 18.46 -8.96 6.01
N CYS A 108 17.78 -9.70 6.87
CA CYS A 108 17.89 -11.14 6.91
C CYS A 108 16.93 -11.75 5.88
N ASN A 109 17.41 -12.74 5.12
CA ASN A 109 16.55 -13.63 4.35
C ASN A 109 15.80 -14.58 5.29
N VAL A 110 14.98 -14.04 6.19
CA VAL A 110 14.06 -14.83 7.02
C VAL A 110 12.85 -15.13 6.15
N GLU A 111 12.64 -16.41 5.87
CA GLU A 111 11.41 -16.87 5.24
C GLU A 111 10.28 -16.75 6.28
N LEU A 112 9.65 -15.57 6.32
CA LEU A 112 8.51 -15.31 7.19
C LEU A 112 7.25 -15.96 6.58
N PRO A 113 6.45 -16.69 7.39
CA PRO A 113 5.22 -17.29 6.89
C PRO A 113 4.22 -16.20 6.48
N PRO A 114 3.27 -16.51 5.57
CA PRO A 114 2.18 -15.61 5.23
C PRO A 114 1.45 -15.10 6.48
N MET A 115 1.28 -13.80 6.59
CA MET A 115 0.62 -13.16 7.72
C MET A 115 -0.80 -12.74 7.35
N PHE A 116 -1.78 -13.06 8.18
CA PHE A 116 -3.14 -12.57 7.98
C PHE A 116 -3.21 -11.04 8.11
N SER A 117 -4.02 -10.41 7.27
CA SER A 117 -4.21 -8.96 7.25
C SER A 117 -5.60 -8.55 6.79
N TRP A 118 -6.05 -7.38 7.26
CA TRP A 118 -7.23 -6.70 6.75
C TRP A 118 -6.81 -5.51 5.89
N LEU A 119 -7.40 -5.39 4.69
CA LEU A 119 -7.20 -4.21 3.84
C LEU A 119 -7.64 -2.95 4.59
N SER A 120 -6.70 -2.04 4.77
CA SER A 120 -6.83 -0.81 5.56
C SER A 120 -6.72 0.44 4.68
N THR A 121 -7.15 0.32 3.42
CA THR A 121 -7.16 1.39 2.44
C THR A 121 -8.49 1.36 1.71
N GLN A 122 -9.20 2.49 1.70
CA GLN A 122 -10.36 2.65 0.83
C GLN A 122 -9.88 3.03 -0.56
N ILE A 123 -10.18 2.21 -1.57
CA ILE A 123 -9.80 2.45 -2.96
C ILE A 123 -10.97 3.12 -3.72
N PRO A 124 -10.85 4.41 -4.09
CA PRO A 124 -11.81 5.05 -4.99
C PRO A 124 -12.02 4.26 -6.27
N GLY A 125 -13.28 4.14 -6.70
CA GLY A 125 -13.70 3.39 -7.88
C GLY A 125 -14.14 1.95 -7.59
N TYR A 126 -13.97 1.46 -6.35
CA TYR A 126 -14.54 0.20 -5.87
C TYR A 126 -15.63 0.47 -4.82
N PRO A 127 -16.48 -0.53 -4.52
CA PRO A 127 -17.25 -0.57 -3.27
C PRO A 127 -16.35 -0.45 -2.03
N GLU A 128 -16.95 -0.52 -0.83
CA GLU A 128 -16.17 -0.50 0.40
C GLU A 128 -15.11 -1.61 0.41
N THR A 129 -13.83 -1.21 0.50
CA THR A 129 -12.66 -2.09 0.42
C THR A 129 -12.03 -2.34 1.78
N LEU A 130 -12.41 -1.56 2.79
CA LEU A 130 -11.96 -1.76 4.16
C LEU A 130 -12.37 -3.16 4.64
N ASN A 131 -11.46 -3.82 5.36
CA ASN A 131 -11.66 -5.14 5.92
C ASN A 131 -11.87 -6.27 4.89
N LEU A 132 -11.46 -6.08 3.63
CA LEU A 132 -11.25 -7.24 2.77
C LEU A 132 -10.12 -8.11 3.34
N LYS A 133 -10.36 -9.42 3.39
CA LYS A 133 -9.40 -10.40 3.90
C LYS A 133 -8.25 -10.55 2.91
N MET A 134 -7.03 -10.49 3.42
CA MET A 134 -5.83 -10.73 2.63
C MET A 134 -4.72 -11.35 3.46
N TRP A 135 -3.67 -11.78 2.77
CA TRP A 135 -2.46 -12.34 3.34
C TRP A 135 -1.26 -11.55 2.86
N VAL A 136 -0.41 -11.13 3.80
CA VAL A 136 0.87 -10.49 3.54
C VAL A 136 1.89 -11.57 3.20
N LEU A 137 2.47 -11.47 2.01
CA LEU A 137 3.51 -12.36 1.50
C LEU A 137 4.82 -11.56 1.44
N ILE A 138 5.72 -11.85 2.38
CA ILE A 138 7.01 -11.19 2.46
C ILE A 138 7.86 -11.54 1.24
N GLN A 139 8.55 -10.54 0.70
CA GLN A 139 9.41 -10.68 -0.47
C GLN A 139 10.89 -10.67 -0.03
N GLU A 140 11.81 -10.57 -0.98
CA GLU A 140 13.23 -10.37 -0.68
C GLU A 140 13.47 -9.06 0.11
N PRO A 141 14.53 -8.96 0.93
CA PRO A 141 14.82 -7.76 1.71
C PRO A 141 14.83 -6.48 0.87
N GLY A 142 14.17 -5.44 1.37
CA GLY A 142 14.02 -4.14 0.67
C GLY A 142 12.89 -4.07 -0.34
N MET A 143 12.16 -5.17 -0.57
CA MET A 143 10.95 -5.18 -1.42
C MET A 143 9.70 -5.10 -0.56
N ARG A 144 8.71 -4.32 -1.03
CA ARG A 144 7.39 -4.28 -0.38
C ARG A 144 6.72 -5.65 -0.44
N PRO A 145 5.99 -6.07 0.61
CA PRO A 145 5.25 -7.31 0.59
C PRO A 145 4.14 -7.29 -0.47
N HIS A 146 3.83 -8.47 -0.99
CA HIS A 146 2.65 -8.66 -1.82
C HIS A 146 1.45 -9.00 -0.95
N PHE A 147 0.29 -8.46 -1.29
CA PHE A 147 -0.98 -8.85 -0.67
C PHE A 147 -1.73 -9.82 -1.58
N ARG A 148 -2.05 -10.98 -1.00
CA ARG A 148 -2.91 -11.98 -1.63
C ARG A 148 -4.32 -11.85 -1.07
N LEU A 149 -5.25 -11.39 -1.91
CA LEU A 149 -6.65 -11.28 -1.54
C LEU A 149 -7.29 -12.66 -1.40
N GLU A 150 -8.17 -12.78 -0.41
CA GLU A 150 -9.08 -13.91 -0.26
C GLU A 150 -10.12 -13.89 -1.40
N ARG A 151 -10.54 -15.07 -1.85
CA ARG A 151 -11.62 -15.17 -2.84
C ARG A 151 -12.92 -14.60 -2.28
N GLY A 152 -13.64 -13.87 -3.12
CA GLY A 152 -14.95 -13.33 -2.78
C GLY A 152 -15.55 -12.54 -3.95
N ASP A 153 -16.80 -12.14 -3.79
CA ASP A 153 -17.57 -11.47 -4.85
C ASP A 153 -17.28 -9.98 -4.97
N HIS A 154 -16.44 -9.43 -4.09
CA HIS A 154 -16.04 -8.04 -4.17
C HIS A 154 -15.28 -7.78 -5.48
N PRO A 155 -15.58 -6.70 -6.24
CA PRO A 155 -14.97 -6.49 -7.57
C PRO A 155 -13.44 -6.50 -7.57
N LEU A 156 -12.80 -5.94 -6.53
CA LEU A 156 -11.34 -6.01 -6.36
C LEU A 156 -10.82 -7.46 -6.24
N CYS A 157 -11.53 -8.33 -5.50
CA CYS A 157 -11.16 -9.75 -5.37
C CYS A 157 -11.35 -10.47 -6.72
N MET A 158 -12.42 -10.14 -7.44
CA MET A 158 -12.68 -10.72 -8.76
C MET A 158 -11.59 -10.33 -9.77
N GLU A 159 -11.22 -9.05 -9.84
CA GLU A 159 -10.14 -8.56 -10.69
C GLU A 159 -8.77 -9.12 -10.27
N TYR A 160 -8.54 -9.32 -8.97
CA TYR A 160 -7.30 -9.96 -8.48
C TYR A 160 -7.17 -11.41 -8.97
N HIS A 161 -8.25 -12.18 -8.94
CA HIS A 161 -8.22 -13.60 -9.30
C HIS A 161 -8.40 -13.88 -10.79
N HIS A 162 -9.13 -13.04 -11.51
CA HIS A 162 -9.46 -13.25 -12.93
C HIS A 162 -8.75 -12.27 -13.88
N GLY A 163 -8.03 -11.30 -13.32
CA GLY A 163 -7.39 -10.22 -14.05
C GLY A 163 -8.31 -9.01 -14.24
N ILE A 164 -7.68 -7.86 -14.45
CA ILE A 164 -8.33 -6.58 -14.76
C ILE A 164 -8.31 -6.36 -16.27
N SER A 165 -9.40 -5.83 -16.83
CA SER A 165 -9.44 -5.54 -18.27
C SER A 165 -8.64 -4.28 -18.61
N PRO A 166 -8.05 -4.18 -19.83
CA PRO A 166 -7.38 -2.96 -20.26
C PRO A 166 -8.29 -1.72 -20.28
N SER A 167 -9.59 -1.89 -20.55
CA SER A 167 -10.56 -0.79 -20.50
C SER A 167 -10.75 -0.28 -19.07
N ARG A 168 -10.81 -1.18 -18.08
CA ARG A 168 -10.93 -0.83 -16.67
C ARG A 168 -9.70 -0.09 -16.15
N VAL A 169 -8.50 -0.52 -16.54
CA VAL A 169 -7.25 0.21 -16.26
C VAL A 169 -7.32 1.64 -16.80
N LYS A 170 -7.79 1.80 -18.05
CA LYS A 170 -7.92 3.11 -18.68
C LYS A 170 -8.91 4.02 -17.94
N GLU A 171 -10.04 3.49 -17.48
CA GLU A 171 -11.01 4.21 -16.65
C GLU A 171 -10.36 4.74 -15.36
N ILE A 172 -9.72 3.85 -14.59
CA ILE A 172 -9.04 4.20 -13.34
C ILE A 172 -8.00 5.29 -13.57
N MET A 173 -7.21 5.17 -14.66
CA MET A 173 -6.21 6.16 -15.00
C MET A 173 -6.83 7.53 -15.27
N PHE A 174 -7.90 7.63 -16.06
CA PHE A 174 -8.53 8.92 -16.37
C PHE A 174 -9.23 9.56 -15.18
N GLU A 175 -9.77 8.75 -14.26
CA GLU A 175 -10.37 9.26 -13.03
C GLU A 175 -9.31 9.84 -12.07
N ARG A 176 -8.10 9.27 -12.04
CA ARG A 176 -7.06 9.62 -11.07
C ARG A 176 -6.00 10.58 -11.58
N LEU A 177 -5.73 10.54 -12.87
CA LEU A 177 -4.80 11.43 -13.54
C LEU A 177 -5.68 12.35 -14.40
N PRO A 178 -6.07 13.54 -13.90
CA PRO A 178 -6.81 14.47 -14.73
C PRO A 178 -6.01 14.69 -16.01
N ALA A 179 -6.66 14.44 -17.14
CA ALA A 179 -6.05 14.66 -18.44
C ALA A 179 -5.57 16.11 -18.48
N LEU A 180 -4.27 16.29 -18.67
CA LEU A 180 -3.80 17.54 -19.24
C LEU A 180 -4.08 17.42 -20.72
N GLU A 181 -5.28 17.86 -21.11
CA GLU A 181 -5.50 18.25 -22.50
C GLU A 181 -4.50 19.38 -22.79
N GLU A 182 -3.76 19.20 -23.89
CA GLU A 182 -2.70 20.13 -24.35
C GLU A 182 -3.18 21.58 -24.47
#